data_AF-A0A7X9GVH5-F1
#
_entry.id   AF-A0A7X9GVH5-F1
#
_cell.length_a   1.000
_cell.length_b   1.000
_cell.length_c   1.000
_cell.angle_alpha   90.00
_cell.angle_beta   90.00
_cell.angle_gamma   90.00
#
_symmetry.space_group_name_H-M   'P 1'
#
loop_
_entity.id
_entity.type
_entity.pdbx_description
1 polymer ?
#
loop_
_entity_poly.entity_id
_entity_poly.type
_entity_poly.pdbx_seq_one_letter_code
_entity_poly.pdbx_strand_id
1 'polypeptide(L)'
;MSDLAALIPALSPTAWFLVTLGALIVGFSKTALPGAGTIAVGLFALAMPAKESTAALLLLLIVGDMTALWVYRREPDWRTLIRLLPSAMIGVVIGVFYFARVDGDGVRLTIGVILLVLVT
;
A
#
# COMPACT_ATOMS: atom_id res chain seq x y z
N MET A 1 -7.51 27.99 -5.13
CA MET A 1 -8.03 26.84 -5.89
C MET A 1 -7.05 26.39 -6.99
N SER A 2 -6.18 27.27 -7.49
CA SER A 2 -5.08 26.96 -8.43
C SER A 2 -3.93 26.15 -7.81
N ASP A 3 -3.64 26.33 -6.52
CA ASP A 3 -2.52 25.64 -5.84
C ASP A 3 -2.80 24.16 -5.57
N LEU A 4 -4.08 23.76 -5.56
CA LEU A 4 -4.48 22.37 -5.37
C LEU A 4 -4.13 21.52 -6.59
N ALA A 5 -4.18 22.12 -7.79
CA ALA A 5 -3.83 21.44 -9.05
C ALA A 5 -2.31 21.27 -9.21
N ALA A 6 -1.50 22.14 -8.61
CA ALA A 6 -0.04 22.02 -8.60
C ALA A 6 0.47 20.91 -7.66
N LEU A 7 -0.34 20.52 -6.67
CA LEU A 7 -0.08 19.41 -5.73
C LEU A 7 -0.49 18.04 -6.29
N ILE A 8 -1.28 18.01 -7.37
CA ILE A 8 -1.58 16.77 -8.06
C ILE A 8 -0.36 16.51 -8.95
N PRO A 9 0.48 15.49 -8.67
CA PRO A 9 1.53 15.13 -9.61
C PRO A 9 0.88 14.96 -10.97
N ALA A 10 1.41 15.62 -12.00
CA ALA A 10 0.92 15.51 -13.37
C ALA A 10 1.21 14.10 -13.88
N LEU A 11 0.49 13.12 -13.33
CA LEU A 11 0.54 11.73 -13.70
C LEU A 11 0.02 11.67 -15.14
N SER A 12 0.84 11.11 -16.03
CA SER A 12 0.44 10.87 -17.40
C SER A 12 -0.86 10.05 -17.44
N PRO A 13 -1.66 10.14 -18.53
CA PRO A 13 -2.86 9.30 -18.69
C PRO A 13 -2.57 7.81 -18.50
N THR A 14 -1.37 7.36 -18.87
CA THR A 14 -0.88 6.00 -18.65
C THR A 14 -0.66 5.67 -17.17
N ALA A 15 -0.10 6.58 -16.38
CA ALA A 15 0.09 6.39 -14.95
C ALA A 15 -1.26 6.31 -14.20
N TRP A 16 -2.23 7.14 -14.58
CA TRP A 16 -3.60 7.04 -14.06
C TRP A 16 -4.26 5.70 -14.35
N PHE A 17 -4.07 5.17 -15.56
CA PHE A 17 -4.56 3.85 -15.92
C PHE A 17 -3.93 2.75 -15.04
N LEU A 18 -2.60 2.78 -14.87
CA LEU A 18 -1.87 1.81 -14.05
C LEU A 18 -2.29 1.86 -12.57
N VAL A 19 -2.44 3.06 -12.00
CA VAL A 19 -2.89 3.25 -10.61
C VAL A 19 -4.32 2.76 -10.43
N THR A 20 -5.22 3.06 -11.37
CA THR A 20 -6.63 2.61 -11.30
C THR A 20 -6.71 1.08 -11.38
N LEU A 21 -5.97 0.48 -12.32
CA LEU A 21 -5.91 -0.97 -12.46
C LEU A 21 -5.31 -1.63 -11.23
N GLY A 22 -4.21 -1.08 -10.71
CA GLY A 22 -3.58 -1.53 -9.48
C GLY A 22 -4.55 -1.47 -8.28
N ALA A 23 -5.29 -0.36 -8.14
CA ALA A 23 -6.27 -0.19 -7.06
C ALA A 23 -7.38 -1.25 -7.10
N LEU A 24 -7.90 -1.57 -8.29
CA LEU A 24 -8.87 -2.65 -8.48
C LEU A 24 -8.28 -4.00 -8.06
N ILE A 25 -7.05 -4.29 -8.49
CA ILE A 25 -6.34 -5.54 -8.15
C ILE A 25 -6.11 -5.64 -6.64
N VAL A 26 -5.75 -4.55 -5.94
CA VAL A 26 -5.62 -4.57 -4.47
C VAL A 26 -6.97 -4.91 -3.82
N GLY A 27 -8.06 -4.32 -4.28
CA GLY A 27 -9.41 -4.63 -3.78
C GLY A 27 -9.74 -6.12 -3.92
N PHE A 28 -9.49 -6.70 -5.10
CA PHE A 28 -9.65 -8.13 -5.33
C PHE A 28 -8.70 -9.00 -4.49
N SER A 29 -7.46 -8.55 -4.27
CA SER A 29 -6.49 -9.30 -3.48
C SER A 29 -6.92 -9.43 -2.02
N LYS A 30 -7.64 -8.44 -1.50
CA LYS A 30 -8.20 -8.42 -0.14
C LYS A 30 -9.35 -9.41 0.05
N THR A 31 -10.10 -9.75 -1.01
CA THR A 31 -11.35 -10.49 -0.91
C THR A 31 -11.36 -11.85 -1.61
N ALA A 32 -10.55 -12.08 -2.64
CA ALA A 32 -10.70 -13.22 -3.55
C ALA A 32 -9.39 -13.94 -3.92
N LEU A 33 -8.25 -13.22 -4.03
CA LEU A 33 -7.00 -13.78 -4.57
C LEU A 33 -5.79 -13.40 -3.69
N PRO A 34 -5.41 -14.27 -2.72
CA PRO A 34 -4.14 -14.10 -2.01
C PRO A 34 -2.99 -14.11 -3.02
N GLY A 35 -2.20 -13.03 -3.07
CA GLY A 35 -1.06 -12.88 -3.99
C GLY A 35 -1.26 -11.87 -5.11
N ALA A 36 -2.50 -11.48 -5.46
CA ALA A 36 -2.72 -10.44 -6.47
C ALA A 36 -2.16 -9.06 -6.06
N GLY A 37 -1.99 -8.82 -4.75
CA GLY A 37 -1.39 -7.61 -4.20
C GLY A 37 0.05 -7.35 -4.66
N THR A 38 0.86 -8.38 -4.95
CA THR A 38 2.24 -8.17 -5.46
C THR A 38 2.24 -7.58 -6.87
N ILE A 39 1.26 -7.96 -7.71
CA ILE A 39 1.04 -7.38 -9.04
C ILE A 39 0.68 -5.90 -8.90
N ALA A 40 -0.23 -5.56 -7.98
CA ALA A 40 -0.59 -4.16 -7.74
C ALA A 40 0.60 -3.32 -7.25
N VAL A 41 1.45 -3.87 -6.37
CA VAL A 41 2.68 -3.19 -5.93
C VAL A 41 3.61 -2.91 -7.13
N GLY A 42 3.78 -3.88 -8.02
CA GLY A 42 4.55 -3.69 -9.25
C GLY A 42 3.98 -2.59 -10.15
N LEU A 43 2.65 -2.58 -10.37
CA LEU A 43 1.99 -1.55 -11.19
C LEU A 43 2.15 -0.14 -10.62
N PHE A 44 2.00 0.03 -9.30
CA PHE A 44 2.21 1.32 -8.65
C PHE A 44 3.68 1.76 -8.67
N ALA A 45 4.63 0.84 -8.52
CA ALA A 45 6.06 1.14 -8.63
C ALA A 45 6.49 1.57 -10.05
N LEU A 46 5.77 1.13 -11.09
CA LEU A 46 5.96 1.59 -12.47
C LEU A 46 5.36 2.98 -12.73
N ALA A 47 4.33 3.37 -11.97
CA ALA A 47 3.59 4.61 -12.19
C ALA A 47 4.20 5.84 -11.50
N MET A 48 4.91 5.66 -10.37
CA MET A 48 5.41 6.77 -9.55
C MET A 48 6.63 6.36 -8.71
N PRO A 49 7.36 7.30 -8.07
CA PRO A 49 8.49 7.00 -7.21
C PRO A 49 8.14 6.02 -6.10
N ALA A 50 9.09 5.16 -5.73
CA ALA A 50 8.89 4.04 -4.80
C ALA A 50 8.26 4.45 -3.45
N LYS A 51 8.68 5.60 -2.90
CA LYS A 51 8.12 6.12 -1.63
C LYS A 51 6.66 6.54 -1.78
N GLU A 52 6.32 7.26 -2.85
CA GLU A 52 4.96 7.72 -3.12
C GLU A 52 4.02 6.54 -3.43
N SER A 53 4.51 5.59 -4.24
CA SER A 53 3.81 4.34 -4.57
C SER A 53 3.42 3.55 -3.32
N THR A 54 4.39 3.36 -2.40
CA THR A 54 4.14 2.64 -1.14
C THR A 54 3.14 3.39 -0.26
N ALA A 55 3.26 4.72 -0.16
CA ALA A 55 2.34 5.53 0.62
C ALA A 55 0.90 5.44 0.08
N ALA A 56 0.73 5.51 -1.24
CA ALA A 56 -0.57 5.40 -1.90
C ALA A 56 -1.21 4.02 -1.65
N LEU A 57 -0.43 2.95 -1.79
CA LEU A 57 -0.89 1.57 -1.51
C LEU A 57 -1.28 1.38 -0.05
N LEU A 58 -0.47 1.86 0.89
CA LEU A 58 -0.79 1.79 2.31
C LEU A 58 -2.11 2.49 2.63
N LEU A 59 -2.32 3.69 2.09
CA LEU A 59 -3.55 4.44 2.29
C LEU A 59 -4.76 3.68 1.73
N LEU A 60 -4.62 3.08 0.55
CA LEU A 60 -5.66 2.26 -0.06
C LEU A 60 -5.96 0.99 0.76
N LEU A 61 -4.93 0.33 1.30
CA LEU A 61 -5.08 -0.83 2.18
C LEU A 61 -5.78 -0.46 3.50
N ILE A 62 -5.42 0.68 4.11
CA ILE A 62 -6.07 1.17 5.33
C ILE A 62 -7.56 1.42 5.09
N VAL A 63 -7.92 2.07 3.97
CA VAL A 63 -9.33 2.28 3.60
C VAL A 63 -10.06 0.95 3.38
N GLY A 64 -9.39 -0.03 2.77
CA GLY A 64 -9.90 -1.40 2.63
C GLY A 64 -10.18 -2.06 3.98
N ASP A 65 -9.23 -1.94 4.93
CA ASP A 65 -9.38 -2.45 6.29
C ASP A 65 -10.54 -1.79 7.04
N MET A 66 -10.66 -0.47 6.95
CA MET A 66 -11.77 0.28 7.55
C MET A 66 -13.12 -0.18 6.99
N THR A 67 -13.21 -0.42 5.69
CA THR A 67 -14.42 -0.92 5.03
C THR A 67 -14.75 -2.33 5.53
N ALA A 68 -13.75 -3.20 5.64
CA ALA A 68 -13.93 -4.56 6.18
C ALA A 68 -14.42 -4.53 7.63
N LEU A 69 -13.81 -3.70 8.49
CA LEU A 69 -14.24 -3.51 9.88
C LEU A 69 -15.67 -2.98 9.95
N TRP A 70 -16.05 -2.06 9.05
CA TRP A 70 -17.40 -1.50 9.03
C TRP A 70 -18.46 -2.52 8.61
N VAL A 71 -18.14 -3.39 7.64
CA VAL A 71 -19.04 -4.47 7.18
C VAL A 71 -19.16 -5.58 8.22
N TYR A 72 -18.05 -6.00 8.84
CA TYR A 72 -18.01 -7.10 9.83
C TYR A 72 -18.21 -6.66 11.29
N ARG A 73 -18.67 -5.43 11.53
CA ARG A 73 -18.84 -4.84 12.87
C ARG A 73 -19.80 -5.56 13.82
N ARG A 74 -20.52 -6.60 13.37
CA ARG A 74 -21.60 -7.25 14.14
C ARG A 74 -21.09 -8.16 15.26
N GLU A 75 -19.94 -8.82 15.10
CA GLU A 75 -19.35 -9.69 16.14
C GLU A 75 -17.83 -9.54 16.24
N PRO A 76 -17.32 -8.37 16.69
CA PRO A 76 -15.89 -8.14 16.71
C PRO A 76 -15.24 -8.67 18.00
N ASP A 77 -14.27 -9.58 17.87
CA ASP A 77 -13.42 -10.00 18.99
C ASP A 77 -12.34 -8.95 19.29
N TRP A 78 -12.72 -7.98 20.12
CA TRP A 78 -11.86 -6.86 20.53
C TRP A 78 -10.58 -7.32 21.26
N ARG A 79 -10.62 -8.46 21.95
CA ARG A 79 -9.44 -9.00 22.65
C ARG A 79 -8.40 -9.47 21.66
N THR A 80 -8.81 -10.16 20.61
CA THR A 80 -7.91 -10.60 19.55
C THR A 80 -7.34 -9.41 18.77
N LEU A 81 -8.16 -8.41 18.43
CA LEU A 81 -7.69 -7.19 17.76
C LEU A 81 -6.62 -6.43 18.58
N ILE A 82 -6.89 -6.19 19.86
CA ILE A 82 -5.93 -5.49 20.75
C ILE A 82 -4.66 -6.30 20.95
N ARG A 83 -4.74 -7.65 20.95
CA ARG A 83 -3.56 -8.51 21.12
C ARG A 83 -2.67 -8.56 19.87
N LEU A 84 -3.24 -8.40 18.68
CA LEU A 84 -2.50 -8.32 17.42
C LEU A 84 -1.91 -6.92 17.17
N LEU A 85 -2.54 -5.88 17.71
CA LEU A 85 -2.09 -4.50 17.54
C LEU A 85 -0.62 -4.26 17.97
N PRO A 86 -0.12 -4.72 19.13
CA PRO A 86 1.25 -4.43 19.55
C PRO A 86 2.31 -5.07 18.64
N SER A 87 2.08 -6.29 18.13
CA SER A 87 3.03 -6.91 17.19
C SER A 87 3.06 -6.16 15.86
N ALA A 88 1.90 -5.73 15.35
CA ALA A 88 1.80 -4.89 14.16
C ALA A 88 2.47 -3.52 14.37
N MET A 89 2.26 -2.89 15.52
CA MET A 89 2.86 -1.60 15.88
C MET A 89 4.39 -1.67 15.88
N ILE A 90 4.97 -2.74 16.41
CA ILE A 90 6.43 -2.93 16.37
C ILE A 90 6.93 -2.96 14.92
N GLY A 91 6.26 -3.73 14.04
CA GLY A 91 6.60 -3.78 12.62
C GLY A 91 6.49 -2.40 11.94
N VAL A 92 5.42 -1.66 12.21
CA VAL A 92 5.20 -0.30 11.68
C VAL A 92 6.30 0.65 12.15
N VAL A 93 6.64 0.63 13.45
CA VAL A 93 7.71 1.49 14.01
C VAL A 93 9.04 1.20 13.32
N ILE A 94 9.40 -0.07 13.16
CA ILE A 94 10.62 -0.47 12.44
C ILE A 94 10.58 0.04 10.99
N GLY A 95 9.45 -0.17 10.30
CA GLY A 95 9.25 0.29 8.92
C GLY A 95 9.37 1.81 8.78
N VAL A 96 8.81 2.59 9.71
CA VAL A 96 8.91 4.05 9.75
C VAL A 96 10.35 4.49 9.94
N PHE A 97 11.10 3.90 10.88
CA PHE A 97 12.51 4.23 11.07
C PHE A 97 13.38 3.92 9.85
N TYR A 98 13.08 2.81 9.16
CA TYR A 98 13.73 2.48 7.90
C TYR A 98 13.40 3.52 6.81
N PHE A 99 12.12 3.82 6.60
CA PHE A 99 11.68 4.80 5.60
C PHE A 99 12.22 6.21 5.84
N ALA A 100 12.40 6.59 7.11
CA ALA A 100 12.96 7.86 7.53
C ALA A 100 14.48 7.97 7.29
N ARG A 101 15.21 6.84 7.28
CA ARG A 101 16.67 6.83 7.12
C ARG A 101 17.14 6.54 5.70
N VAL A 102 16.31 5.91 4.87
CA VAL A 102 16.72 5.46 3.53
C VAL A 102 16.22 6.40 2.46
N ASP A 103 17.10 6.78 1.53
CA ASP A 103 16.78 7.63 0.39
C ASP A 103 15.89 6.94 -0.64
N GLY A 104 15.31 7.70 -1.58
CA GLY A 104 14.36 7.18 -2.57
C GLY A 104 14.89 5.98 -3.37
N ASP A 105 16.16 6.00 -3.76
CA ASP A 105 16.79 4.91 -4.52
C ASP A 105 16.99 3.64 -3.66
N GLY A 106 17.33 3.79 -2.38
CA GLY A 106 17.47 2.66 -1.46
C GLY A 106 16.13 1.96 -1.18
N VAL A 107 15.06 2.75 -1.06
CA VAL A 107 13.69 2.21 -0.93
C VAL A 107 13.26 1.49 -2.21
N ARG A 108 13.56 2.07 -3.38
CA ARG A 108 13.27 1.47 -4.68
C ARG A 108 13.98 0.12 -4.85
N LEU A 109 15.26 0.04 -4.52
CA LEU A 109 16.03 -1.22 -4.57
C LEU A 109 15.43 -2.27 -3.63
N THR A 110 15.09 -1.87 -2.41
CA THR A 110 14.57 -2.79 -1.39
C THR A 110 13.21 -3.35 -1.78
N ILE A 111 12.30 -2.51 -2.28
CA ILE A 111 11.01 -2.97 -2.81
C ILE A 111 11.23 -3.90 -4.00
N GLY A 112 12.16 -3.58 -4.90
CA GLY A 112 12.52 -4.44 -6.02
C GLY A 112 12.99 -5.83 -5.59
N VAL A 113 13.86 -5.91 -4.58
CA VAL A 113 14.34 -7.19 -4.01
C VAL A 113 13.18 -7.96 -3.36
N ILE A 114 12.35 -7.29 -2.57
CA ILE A 114 11.17 -7.92 -1.93
C ILE A 114 10.24 -8.50 -2.99
N LEU A 115 9.97 -7.76 -4.07
CA LEU A 115 9.13 -8.22 -5.17
C LEU A 115 9.73 -9.45 -5.87
N LEU A 116 11.03 -9.46 -6.13
CA LEU A 116 11.70 -10.62 -6.72
C LEU A 116 11.57 -11.85 -5.83
N VAL A 117 11.86 -11.72 -4.52
CA VAL A 117 11.76 -12.81 -3.55
C VAL A 117 10.33 -13.35 -3.41
N LEU A 118 9.32 -12.49 -3.51
CA LEU A 118 7.91 -12.90 -3.41
C LEU A 118 7.39 -13.57 -4.68
N VAL A 119 7.97 -13.27 -5.84
CA VAL A 119 7.57 -13.83 -7.14
C VAL A 119 8.28 -15.14 -7.44
N THR A 120 9.52 -15.32 -6.95
CA THR A 120 10.28 -16.57 -7.05
C THR A 120 9.77 -17.62 -6.07
#